data_AF-A0A5C4QJP3-F1
#
_entry.id   AF-A0A5C4QJP3-F1
#
_cell.length_a   1.000
_cell.length_b   1.000
_cell.length_c   1.000
_cell.angle_alpha   90.00
_cell.angle_beta   90.00
_cell.angle_gamma   90.00
#
_symmetry.space_group_name_H-M   'P 1'
#
loop_
_entity.id
_entity.type
_entity.pdbx_description
1 polymer ?
#
loop_
_entity_poly.entity_id
_entity_poly.type
_entity_poly.pdbx_seq_one_letter_code
_entity_poly.pdbx_strand_id
1 'polypeptide(L)'
;MPARSDSTGWSTFEDVIASLRRRWDRGDFLRHVAEGIPPTPVSVPLKGPNITEIANQFGDVQQWVSRWRQTDSGTVRVEYRRVGGRLVGTNQLPHKAWIDTPDALWRTLGVRQLVDRYQALLGLTHAASPPVAQWAMEHPMKVLHHRQDWTRLLDTVTWIGRHANPATYLRQVDVPGVDTKFIETRRGILAELLDRHLPAESVNTAHPPSAFAERYGLRPKPVLVRIRFLDERRRSTPFTDITVRADELAAVPAPVSTVYVVENEITFLAFPAIEDAAVILGSGYAVAKLESLAWLLDRNLIYWGDIDTHGFEILNRIREIFPHARSMLMDRETLLAHRGHWGTEPSPTRRALSRLTAEERALVGELLDDVFAPSLRLEQEYVQYSVLSDALLSG
;
A
#
# COMPACT_ATOMS: atom_id res chain seq x y z
N MET A 1 -15.72 31.11 36.07
CA MET A 1 -15.96 32.01 34.92
C MET A 1 -15.08 31.54 33.78
N PRO A 2 -15.60 31.29 32.57
CA PRO A 2 -14.76 30.81 31.48
C PRO A 2 -13.90 31.97 30.97
N ALA A 3 -12.60 31.69 30.77
CA ALA A 3 -11.66 32.61 30.17
C ALA A 3 -12.15 33.00 28.77
N ARG A 4 -12.28 34.30 28.52
CA ARG A 4 -12.46 34.84 27.17
C ARG A 4 -11.29 34.35 26.33
N SER A 5 -11.60 33.73 25.18
CA SER A 5 -10.61 33.45 24.16
C SER A 5 -9.88 34.75 23.78
N ASP A 6 -8.56 34.74 23.89
CA ASP A 6 -7.69 35.83 23.43
C ASP A 6 -7.78 35.93 21.89
N SER A 7 -8.82 36.59 21.37
CA SER A 7 -9.07 36.72 19.92
C SER A 7 -8.39 37.95 19.30
N THR A 8 -7.29 38.45 19.89
CA THR A 8 -6.54 39.61 19.35
C THR A 8 -5.63 39.20 18.18
N GLY A 9 -5.43 37.90 17.96
CA GLY A 9 -4.59 37.39 16.87
C GLY A 9 -3.10 37.70 17.02
N TRP A 10 -2.66 38.12 18.22
CA TRP A 10 -1.27 38.34 18.60
C TRP A 10 -0.65 37.07 19.18
N SER A 11 0.62 36.84 18.90
CA SER A 11 1.31 35.62 19.31
C SER A 11 1.39 35.49 20.83
N THR A 12 1.05 34.31 21.30
CA THR A 12 1.20 33.83 22.67
C THR A 12 2.43 32.92 22.79
N PHE A 13 2.76 32.51 24.01
CA PHE A 13 3.80 31.50 24.21
C PHE A 13 3.39 30.13 23.65
N GLU A 14 2.10 29.81 23.67
CA GLU A 14 1.56 28.58 23.06
C GLU A 14 1.79 28.56 21.54
N ASP A 15 1.69 29.71 20.86
CA ASP A 15 2.02 29.82 19.43
C ASP A 15 3.50 29.55 19.15
N VAL A 16 4.40 29.95 20.07
CA VAL A 16 5.83 29.63 19.98
C VAL A 16 6.05 28.13 20.13
N ILE A 17 5.43 27.50 21.14
CA ILE A 17 5.49 26.05 21.32
C ILE A 17 4.95 25.35 20.07
N ALA A 18 3.81 25.76 19.54
CA ALA A 18 3.21 25.17 18.33
C ALA A 18 4.12 25.33 17.10
N SER A 19 4.79 26.47 16.95
CA SER A 19 5.78 26.69 15.88
C SER A 19 6.99 25.76 16.00
N LEU A 20 7.55 25.63 17.22
CA LEU A 20 8.65 24.71 17.49
C LEU A 20 8.22 23.25 17.34
N ARG A 21 6.98 22.91 17.74
CA ARG A 21 6.40 21.57 17.58
C ARG A 21 6.29 21.17 16.13
N ARG A 22 5.83 22.07 15.24
CA ARG A 22 5.83 21.82 13.78
C ARG A 22 7.22 21.50 13.23
N ARG A 23 8.26 22.19 13.71
CA ARG A 23 9.66 21.89 13.32
C ARG A 23 10.13 20.54 13.84
N TRP A 24 9.76 20.21 15.07
CA TRP A 24 9.99 18.88 15.66
C TRP A 24 9.30 17.77 14.86
N ASP A 25 8.02 17.92 14.54
CA ASP A 25 7.23 16.91 13.81
C ASP A 25 7.74 16.70 12.38
N ARG A 26 8.38 17.71 11.77
CA ARG A 26 9.11 17.58 10.50
C ARG A 26 10.49 16.91 10.63
N GLY A 27 10.97 16.71 11.86
CA GLY A 27 12.27 16.13 12.17
C GLY A 27 13.46 17.10 12.11
N ASP A 28 13.22 18.41 11.97
CA ASP A 28 14.28 19.40 11.72
C ASP A 28 15.35 19.39 12.81
N PHE A 29 14.91 19.35 14.08
CA PHE A 29 15.83 19.37 15.21
C PHE A 29 16.61 18.07 15.38
N LEU A 30 16.00 16.93 15.05
CA LEU A 30 16.68 15.63 15.12
C LEU A 30 17.70 15.46 13.99
N ARG A 31 17.44 16.01 12.80
CA ARG A 31 18.43 16.09 11.71
C ARG A 31 19.68 16.84 12.13
N HIS A 32 19.52 18.04 12.72
CA HIS A 32 20.68 18.79 13.25
C HIS A 32 21.44 17.98 14.30
N VAL A 33 20.74 17.35 15.25
CA VAL A 33 21.36 16.48 16.27
C VAL A 33 22.15 15.34 15.63
N ALA A 34 21.59 14.70 14.61
CA ALA A 34 22.24 13.62 13.87
C ALA A 34 23.51 14.08 13.14
N GLU A 35 23.51 15.28 12.57
CA GLU A 35 24.63 15.88 11.85
C GLU A 35 25.69 16.50 12.78
N GLY A 36 25.48 16.46 14.10
CA GLY A 36 26.35 17.14 15.07
C GLY A 36 26.21 18.67 15.06
N ILE A 37 25.17 19.20 14.41
CA ILE A 37 24.88 20.63 14.35
C ILE A 37 24.01 21.01 15.57
N PRO A 38 24.37 22.08 16.32
CA PRO A 38 23.51 22.55 17.40
C PRO A 38 22.13 22.97 16.89
N PRO A 39 21.01 22.46 17.46
CA PRO A 39 19.66 22.83 17.03
C PRO A 39 19.24 24.24 17.50
N THR A 40 20.09 24.91 18.28
CA THR A 40 19.90 26.24 18.85
C THR A 40 21.14 27.12 18.61
N PRO A 41 21.02 28.46 18.67
CA PRO A 41 19.84 29.25 19.03
C PRO A 41 18.73 29.15 17.96
N VAL A 42 17.47 29.12 18.41
CA VAL A 42 16.30 29.10 17.52
C VAL A 42 15.33 30.21 17.86
N SER A 43 14.91 30.98 16.85
CA SER A 43 13.94 32.06 17.01
C SER A 43 12.57 31.72 16.42
N VAL A 44 11.51 32.22 17.06
CA VAL A 44 10.16 32.27 16.50
C VAL A 44 9.70 33.73 16.44
N PRO A 45 9.28 34.25 15.27
CA PRO A 45 8.75 35.60 15.16
C PRO A 45 7.41 35.72 15.90
N LEU A 46 7.22 36.84 16.61
CA LEU A 46 6.00 37.15 17.34
C LEU A 46 5.17 38.15 16.54
N LYS A 47 3.94 37.77 16.21
CA LYS A 47 2.95 38.67 15.63
C LYS A 47 2.39 39.55 16.75
N GLY A 48 2.79 40.81 16.75
CA GLY A 48 2.29 41.79 17.72
C GLY A 48 1.25 42.76 17.13
N PRO A 49 0.76 43.71 17.93
CA PRO A 49 -0.22 44.70 17.51
C PRO A 49 0.30 45.66 16.44
N ASN A 50 -0.59 46.11 15.55
CA ASN A 50 -0.32 47.18 14.60
C ASN A 50 -0.57 48.59 15.22
N ILE A 51 -0.23 49.66 14.49
CA ILE A 51 -0.31 51.05 15.01
C ILE A 51 -1.74 51.42 15.46
N THR A 52 -2.76 51.00 14.72
CA THR A 52 -4.17 51.28 15.04
C THR A 52 -4.62 50.52 16.28
N GLU A 53 -4.20 49.27 16.44
CA GLU A 53 -4.46 48.45 17.63
C GLU A 53 -3.77 49.01 18.88
N ILE A 54 -2.55 49.53 18.75
CA ILE A 54 -1.84 50.18 19.86
C ILE A 54 -2.61 51.42 20.36
N ALA A 55 -3.19 52.21 19.44
CA ALA A 55 -3.95 53.40 19.80
C ALA A 55 -5.32 53.07 20.42
N ASN A 56 -6.01 52.04 19.89
CA ASN A 56 -7.40 51.74 20.26
C ASN A 56 -7.55 50.70 21.38
N GLN A 57 -6.53 49.88 21.65
CA GLN A 57 -6.58 48.74 22.58
C GLN A 57 -5.39 48.75 23.57
N PHE A 58 -5.00 49.94 24.05
CA PHE A 58 -3.79 50.13 24.84
C PHE A 58 -3.69 49.20 26.07
N GLY A 59 -4.80 48.97 26.78
CA GLY A 59 -4.84 48.09 27.95
C GLY A 59 -4.49 46.63 27.61
N ASP A 60 -5.03 46.10 26.51
CA ASP A 60 -4.78 44.74 26.05
C ASP A 60 -3.33 44.58 25.56
N VAL A 61 -2.78 45.62 24.90
CA VAL A 61 -1.37 45.65 24.50
C VAL A 61 -0.45 45.61 25.72
N GLN A 62 -0.73 46.38 26.78
CA GLN A 62 0.07 46.35 28.01
C GLN A 62 0.01 44.99 28.70
N GLN A 63 -1.18 44.37 28.75
CA GLN A 63 -1.33 43.00 29.28
C GLN A 63 -0.51 42.00 28.46
N TRP A 64 -0.58 42.05 27.14
CA TRP A 64 0.19 41.18 26.25
C TRP A 64 1.70 41.34 26.43
N VAL A 65 2.20 42.58 26.49
CA VAL A 65 3.62 42.86 26.78
C VAL A 65 4.03 42.33 28.16
N SER A 66 3.18 42.51 29.18
CA SER A 66 3.42 42.02 30.54
C SER A 66 3.53 40.49 30.60
N ARG A 67 2.63 39.76 29.90
CA ARG A 67 2.70 38.30 29.79
C ARG A 67 4.04 37.86 29.18
N TRP A 68 4.50 38.51 28.12
CA TRP A 68 5.81 38.20 27.52
C TRP A 68 7.00 38.49 28.44
N ARG A 69 6.94 39.55 29.25
CA ARG A 69 7.98 39.83 30.26
C ARG A 69 8.02 38.78 31.35
N GLN A 70 6.87 38.20 31.72
CA GLN A 70 6.81 37.12 32.71
C GLN A 70 7.32 35.78 32.14
N THR A 71 7.15 35.55 30.84
CA THR A 71 7.69 34.35 30.15
C THR A 71 9.21 34.36 30.04
N ASP A 72 9.85 35.53 30.08
CA ASP A 72 11.31 35.70 30.07
C ASP A 72 11.94 35.21 31.39
N SER A 73 12.02 33.89 31.51
CA SER A 73 12.30 33.15 32.75
C SER A 73 13.54 32.26 32.63
N GLY A 74 14.43 32.56 31.68
CA GLY A 74 15.67 31.81 31.42
C GLY A 74 15.52 30.58 30.50
N THR A 75 14.30 30.13 30.20
CA THR A 75 14.05 29.10 29.17
C THR A 75 13.78 29.72 27.79
N VAL A 76 13.23 30.93 27.76
CA VAL A 76 12.88 31.68 26.55
C VAL A 76 13.38 33.10 26.75
N ARG A 77 14.17 33.61 25.82
CA ARG A 77 14.60 35.02 25.80
C ARG A 77 13.76 35.80 24.81
N VAL A 78 13.17 36.91 25.23
CA VAL A 78 12.30 37.72 24.37
C VAL A 78 13.09 38.92 23.83
N GLU A 79 13.17 39.02 22.50
CA GLU A 79 13.71 40.20 21.82
C GLU A 79 12.59 41.23 21.61
N TYR A 80 12.84 42.47 22.01
CA TYR A 80 11.89 43.58 21.89
C TYR A 80 12.32 44.54 20.78
N ARG A 81 11.35 45.06 20.03
CA ARG A 81 11.56 46.12 19.03
C ARG A 81 10.82 47.40 19.44
N ARG A 82 11.37 48.55 19.07
CA ARG A 82 10.70 49.84 19.25
C ARG A 82 9.65 50.04 18.15
N VAL A 83 8.43 50.38 18.54
CA VAL A 83 7.31 50.71 17.65
C VAL A 83 6.63 51.98 18.16
N GLY A 84 6.44 52.96 17.27
CA GLY A 84 5.83 54.25 17.61
C GLY A 84 6.65 55.46 17.14
N GLY A 85 6.09 56.65 17.38
CA GLY A 85 6.57 57.95 16.91
C GLY A 85 5.60 59.08 17.30
N ARG A 86 5.68 60.24 16.62
CA ARG A 86 5.04 61.54 16.98
C ARG A 86 3.55 61.52 17.39
N LEU A 87 2.77 60.47 17.11
CA LEU A 87 1.34 60.36 17.43
C LEU A 87 0.97 59.47 18.64
N VAL A 88 1.83 58.53 19.09
CA VAL A 88 1.45 57.52 20.14
C VAL A 88 2.57 57.24 21.17
N GLY A 89 3.69 57.97 21.13
CA GLY A 89 4.85 57.69 22.01
C GLY A 89 5.64 56.43 21.59
N THR A 90 6.87 56.29 22.09
CA THR A 90 7.74 55.14 21.73
C THR A 90 7.47 53.96 22.68
N ASN A 91 6.95 52.85 22.15
CA ASN A 91 6.71 51.61 22.92
C ASN A 91 7.69 50.50 22.52
N GLN A 92 8.10 49.65 23.47
CA GLN A 92 8.86 48.42 23.18
C GLN A 92 7.92 47.22 23.17
N LEU A 93 7.84 46.55 22.02
CA LEU A 93 6.96 45.40 21.82
C LEU A 93 7.77 44.13 21.58
N PRO A 94 7.35 42.98 22.14
CA PRO A 94 7.89 41.66 21.80
C PRO A 94 7.94 41.46 20.27
N HIS A 95 9.09 41.01 19.78
CA HIS A 95 9.36 40.82 18.35
C HIS A 95 9.73 39.37 18.00
N LYS A 96 10.59 38.74 18.79
CA LYS A 96 11.02 37.35 18.61
C LYS A 96 11.16 36.66 19.96
N ALA A 97 10.78 35.40 20.03
CA ALA A 97 11.12 34.51 21.14
C ALA A 97 12.31 33.64 20.73
N TRP A 98 13.35 33.60 21.55
CA TRP A 98 14.57 32.83 21.34
C TRP A 98 14.67 31.69 22.35
N ILE A 99 15.06 30.52 21.88
CA ILE A 99 15.54 29.42 22.71
C ILE A 99 17.03 29.26 22.45
N ASP A 100 17.84 29.57 23.45
CA ASP A 100 19.29 29.69 23.27
C ASP A 100 20.03 28.34 23.42
N THR A 101 19.50 27.41 24.23
CA THR A 101 20.15 26.12 24.52
C THR A 101 19.29 24.92 24.10
N PRO A 102 19.92 23.78 23.72
CA PRO A 102 19.18 22.57 23.40
C PRO A 102 18.33 22.07 24.57
N ASP A 103 18.84 22.13 25.80
CA ASP A 103 18.10 21.71 27.00
C ASP A 103 16.82 22.53 27.22
N ALA A 104 16.88 23.85 26.99
CA ALA A 104 15.69 24.69 27.03
C ALA A 104 14.69 24.29 25.93
N LEU A 105 15.16 23.96 24.72
CA LEU A 105 14.30 23.51 23.62
C LEU A 105 13.62 22.18 23.95
N TRP A 106 14.38 21.19 24.43
CA TRP A 106 13.86 19.87 24.77
C TRP A 106 12.88 19.91 25.94
N ARG A 107 13.15 20.76 26.94
CA ARG A 107 12.24 21.00 28.07
C ARG A 107 10.95 21.67 27.60
N THR A 108 11.06 22.71 26.78
CA THR A 108 9.90 23.44 26.23
C THR A 108 8.97 22.52 25.42
N LEU A 109 9.54 21.58 24.66
CA LEU A 109 8.76 20.63 23.87
C LEU A 109 8.38 19.36 24.66
N GLY A 110 9.01 19.08 25.81
CA GLY A 110 8.82 17.83 26.55
C GLY A 110 9.32 16.59 25.82
N VAL A 111 10.38 16.71 25.00
CA VAL A 111 10.85 15.65 24.08
C VAL A 111 12.23 15.07 24.44
N ARG A 112 12.81 15.43 25.59
CA ARG A 112 14.18 15.02 25.98
C ARG A 112 14.41 13.51 25.81
N GLN A 113 13.53 12.69 26.39
CA GLN A 113 13.61 11.23 26.32
C GLN A 113 13.54 10.69 24.89
N LEU A 114 12.80 11.35 23.99
CA LEU A 114 12.73 10.96 22.58
C LEU A 114 14.04 11.28 21.85
N VAL A 115 14.68 12.41 22.15
CA VAL A 115 15.99 12.74 21.57
C VAL A 115 17.04 11.74 22.03
N ASP A 116 17.09 11.42 23.33
CA ASP A 116 18.03 10.42 23.87
C ASP A 116 17.81 9.04 23.24
N ARG A 117 16.54 8.64 23.10
CA ARG A 117 16.17 7.40 22.42
C ARG A 117 16.63 7.42 20.96
N TYR A 118 16.39 8.51 20.23
CA TYR A 118 16.81 8.63 18.84
C TYR A 118 18.32 8.51 18.69
N GLN A 119 19.11 9.21 19.52
CA GLN A 119 20.57 9.14 19.48
C GLN A 119 21.08 7.71 19.76
N ALA A 120 20.49 7.02 20.75
CA ALA A 120 20.84 5.63 21.03
C ALA A 120 20.52 4.71 19.84
N LEU A 121 19.36 4.86 19.21
CA LEU A 121 18.97 4.09 18.03
C LEU A 121 19.87 4.41 16.83
N LEU A 122 20.24 5.68 16.62
CA LEU A 122 21.16 6.07 15.55
C LEU A 122 22.55 5.47 15.76
N GLY A 123 23.07 5.44 16.99
CA GLY A 123 24.32 4.78 17.33
C GLY A 123 24.30 3.28 17.04
N LEU A 124 23.24 2.58 17.44
CA LEU A 124 23.04 1.16 17.10
C LEU A 124 22.97 0.93 15.58
N THR A 125 22.27 1.82 14.87
CA THR A 125 22.12 1.75 13.41
C THR A 125 23.46 1.94 12.72
N HIS A 126 24.27 2.90 13.17
CA HIS A 126 25.58 3.17 12.58
C HIS A 126 26.53 1.98 12.73
N ALA A 127 26.50 1.30 13.88
CA ALA A 127 27.29 0.10 14.11
C ALA A 127 26.83 -1.09 13.23
N ALA A 128 25.53 -1.23 12.98
CA ALA A 128 24.98 -2.33 12.18
C ALA A 128 25.10 -2.08 10.67
N SER A 129 24.83 -0.86 10.20
CA SER A 129 24.78 -0.49 8.79
C SER A 129 24.92 1.03 8.59
N PRO A 130 26.10 1.53 8.20
CA PRO A 130 26.31 2.95 7.93
C PRO A 130 25.36 3.57 6.88
N PRO A 131 25.02 2.89 5.76
CA PRO A 131 24.03 3.41 4.80
C PRO A 131 22.63 3.58 5.40
N VAL A 132 22.21 2.66 6.27
CA VAL A 132 20.92 2.77 6.97
C VAL A 132 20.97 3.86 8.02
N ALA A 133 22.12 4.11 8.65
CA ALA A 133 22.29 5.23 9.56
C ALA A 133 22.10 6.56 8.82
N GLN A 134 22.65 6.73 7.62
CA GLN A 134 22.39 7.91 6.80
C GLN A 134 20.89 8.10 6.52
N TRP A 135 20.17 7.03 6.16
CA TRP A 135 18.71 7.09 6.02
C TRP A 135 18.00 7.48 7.33
N ALA A 136 18.47 6.97 8.47
CA ALA A 136 17.92 7.29 9.79
C ALA A 136 18.16 8.76 10.20
N MET A 137 19.24 9.37 9.69
CA MET A 137 19.49 10.81 9.81
C MET A 137 18.50 11.61 8.95
N GLU A 138 18.22 11.17 7.73
CA GLU A 138 17.24 11.82 6.82
C GLU A 138 15.79 11.71 7.35
N HIS A 139 15.44 10.60 8.00
CA HIS A 139 14.07 10.26 8.41
C HIS A 139 13.89 10.01 9.93
N PRO A 140 14.27 10.96 10.81
CA PRO A 140 14.33 10.71 12.25
C PRO A 140 12.98 10.40 12.89
N MET A 141 11.89 10.95 12.34
CA MET A 141 10.54 10.69 12.84
C MET A 141 10.05 9.28 12.53
N LYS A 142 10.48 8.66 11.42
CA LYS A 142 10.19 7.25 11.13
C LYS A 142 10.93 6.33 12.11
N VAL A 143 12.19 6.66 12.44
CA VAL A 143 12.97 5.95 13.47
C VAL A 143 12.24 5.99 14.80
N LEU A 144 11.80 7.18 15.23
CA LEU A 144 11.06 7.33 16.48
C LEU A 144 9.69 6.64 16.45
N HIS A 145 8.99 6.65 15.32
CA HIS A 145 7.73 5.93 15.15
C HIS A 145 7.93 4.43 15.40
N HIS A 146 9.00 3.85 14.86
CA HIS A 146 9.35 2.43 15.01
C HIS A 146 10.28 2.10 16.19
N ARG A 147 10.49 3.03 17.14
CA ARG A 147 11.49 2.91 18.22
C ARG A 147 11.42 1.63 19.06
N GLN A 148 10.24 1.03 19.21
CA GLN A 148 10.05 -0.21 19.98
C GLN A 148 10.51 -1.46 19.20
N ASP A 149 10.47 -1.39 17.88
CA ASP A 149 10.78 -2.49 16.97
C ASP A 149 12.11 -2.31 16.24
N TRP A 150 12.78 -1.18 16.45
CA TRP A 150 13.91 -0.75 15.64
C TRP A 150 15.04 -1.78 15.59
N THR A 151 15.39 -2.38 16.74
CA THR A 151 16.40 -3.45 16.79
C THR A 151 15.99 -4.63 15.91
N ARG A 152 14.74 -5.10 16.00
CA ARG A 152 14.23 -6.19 15.16
C ARG A 152 14.21 -5.83 13.67
N LEU A 153 13.94 -4.57 13.32
CA LEU A 153 14.03 -4.08 11.94
C LEU A 153 15.48 -4.17 11.44
N LEU A 154 16.45 -3.67 12.21
CA LEU A 154 17.86 -3.72 11.84
C LEU A 154 18.39 -5.15 11.74
N ASP A 155 18.01 -6.01 12.68
CA ASP A 155 18.39 -7.42 12.68
C ASP A 155 17.81 -8.14 11.45
N THR A 156 16.56 -7.84 11.08
CA THR A 156 15.92 -8.36 9.86
C THR A 156 16.65 -7.91 8.61
N VAL A 157 16.97 -6.61 8.50
CA VAL A 157 17.71 -6.03 7.37
C VAL A 157 19.09 -6.68 7.23
N THR A 158 19.80 -6.81 8.35
CA THR A 158 21.13 -7.44 8.40
C THR A 158 21.06 -8.92 8.05
N TRP A 159 20.03 -9.62 8.52
CA TRP A 159 19.83 -11.03 8.22
C TRP A 159 19.59 -11.25 6.74
N ILE A 160 18.68 -10.48 6.13
CA ILE A 160 18.37 -10.56 4.69
C ILE A 160 19.63 -10.27 3.88
N GLY A 161 20.39 -9.22 4.23
CA GLY A 161 21.65 -8.90 3.53
C GLY A 161 22.72 -9.99 3.59
N ARG A 162 22.65 -10.91 4.56
CA ARG A 162 23.61 -12.02 4.70
C ARG A 162 23.13 -13.34 4.11
N HIS A 163 21.82 -13.60 4.15
CA HIS A 163 21.28 -14.94 3.89
C HIS A 163 20.31 -15.01 2.72
N ALA A 164 19.83 -13.87 2.19
CA ALA A 164 18.88 -13.88 1.09
C ALA A 164 19.47 -14.57 -0.14
N ASN A 165 18.71 -15.52 -0.66
CA ASN A 165 18.98 -16.19 -1.92
C ASN A 165 17.66 -16.72 -2.51
N PRO A 166 17.62 -17.04 -3.81
CA PRO A 166 16.38 -17.44 -4.50
C PRO A 166 15.72 -18.72 -3.97
N ALA A 167 16.39 -19.50 -3.10
CA ALA A 167 15.81 -20.67 -2.46
C ALA A 167 15.16 -20.38 -1.10
N THR A 168 15.42 -19.21 -0.50
CA THR A 168 15.05 -18.87 0.88
C THR A 168 13.71 -18.15 0.95
N TYR A 169 12.73 -18.76 1.60
CA TYR A 169 11.44 -18.14 1.88
C TYR A 169 11.52 -17.12 3.02
N LEU A 170 10.61 -16.15 3.00
CA LEU A 170 10.50 -15.13 4.05
C LEU A 170 10.33 -15.71 5.47
N ARG A 171 9.64 -16.84 5.61
CA ARG A 171 9.44 -17.52 6.89
C ARG A 171 10.74 -18.07 7.50
N GLN A 172 11.80 -18.21 6.70
CA GLN A 172 13.10 -18.70 7.14
C GLN A 172 13.99 -17.60 7.75
N VAL A 173 13.53 -16.34 7.74
CA VAL A 173 14.13 -15.27 8.56
C VAL A 173 14.04 -15.71 10.02
N ASP A 174 15.17 -16.07 10.63
CA ASP A 174 15.25 -16.66 11.98
C ASP A 174 15.67 -15.64 13.06
N VAL A 175 15.35 -14.36 12.81
CA VAL A 175 15.61 -13.28 13.75
C VAL A 175 14.72 -13.42 15.00
N PRO A 176 15.28 -13.42 16.23
CA PRO A 176 14.49 -13.53 17.45
C PRO A 176 13.39 -12.47 17.56
N GLY A 177 12.15 -12.91 17.82
CA GLY A 177 11.00 -12.02 17.96
C GLY A 177 10.47 -11.42 16.66
N VAL A 178 10.93 -11.93 15.50
CA VAL A 178 10.41 -11.59 14.17
C VAL A 178 9.65 -12.80 13.62
N ASP A 179 8.33 -12.65 13.50
CA ASP A 179 7.49 -13.61 12.79
C ASP A 179 7.10 -13.08 11.40
N THR A 180 6.41 -13.90 10.62
CA THR A 180 5.96 -13.49 9.27
C THR A 180 5.05 -12.27 9.32
N LYS A 181 4.21 -12.14 10.34
CA LYS A 181 3.30 -10.99 10.53
C LYS A 181 4.08 -9.70 10.80
N PHE A 182 5.17 -9.77 11.55
CA PHE A 182 6.06 -8.65 11.81
C PHE A 182 6.59 -8.08 10.51
N ILE A 183 7.11 -8.94 9.64
CA ILE A 183 7.65 -8.53 8.35
C ILE A 183 6.54 -8.01 7.43
N GLU A 184 5.41 -8.73 7.33
CA GLU A 184 4.29 -8.35 6.46
C GLU A 184 3.75 -6.96 6.77
N THR A 185 3.52 -6.67 8.05
CA THR A 185 3.04 -5.36 8.53
C THR A 185 4.08 -4.24 8.40
N ARG A 186 5.37 -4.58 8.21
CA ARG A 186 6.49 -3.63 8.16
C ARG A 186 7.24 -3.66 6.83
N ARG A 187 6.67 -4.26 5.76
CA ARG A 187 7.31 -4.34 4.44
C ARG A 187 7.74 -2.99 3.89
N GLY A 188 6.94 -1.95 4.11
CA GLY A 188 7.27 -0.58 3.65
C GLY A 188 8.56 -0.05 4.25
N ILE A 189 8.68 -0.03 5.58
CA ILE A 189 9.90 0.42 6.25
C ILE A 189 11.08 -0.51 5.97
N LEU A 190 10.87 -1.83 5.99
CA LEU A 190 11.93 -2.80 5.67
C LEU A 190 12.45 -2.59 4.24
N ALA A 191 11.58 -2.31 3.28
CA ALA A 191 11.98 -2.00 1.92
C ALA A 191 12.87 -0.75 1.85
N GLU A 192 12.47 0.34 2.51
CA GLU A 192 13.29 1.56 2.56
C GLU A 192 14.68 1.31 3.18
N LEU A 193 14.77 0.48 4.22
CA LEU A 193 16.03 0.14 4.87
C LEU A 193 16.88 -0.82 4.02
N LEU A 194 16.26 -1.82 3.38
CA LEU A 194 16.95 -2.80 2.52
C LEU A 194 17.50 -2.14 1.25
N ASP A 195 16.73 -1.23 0.62
CA ASP A 195 17.18 -0.44 -0.52
C ASP A 195 18.43 0.41 -0.20
N ARG A 196 18.66 0.74 1.09
CA ARG A 196 19.85 1.46 1.56
C ARG A 196 20.96 0.51 1.99
N HIS A 197 20.63 -0.62 2.62
CA HIS A 197 21.59 -1.56 3.17
C HIS A 197 22.25 -2.44 2.11
N LEU A 198 21.48 -2.90 1.14
CA LEU A 198 21.94 -3.84 0.13
C LEU A 198 22.70 -3.12 -1.00
N PRO A 199 23.70 -3.78 -1.61
CA PRO A 199 24.26 -3.33 -2.88
C PRO A 199 23.18 -3.22 -3.95
N ALA A 200 23.33 -2.29 -4.89
CA ALA A 200 22.33 -2.02 -5.92
C ALA A 200 22.01 -3.25 -6.79
N GLU A 201 23.00 -4.10 -7.04
CA GLU A 201 22.87 -5.35 -7.79
C GLU A 201 22.07 -6.44 -7.06
N SER A 202 21.94 -6.34 -5.73
CA SER A 202 21.15 -7.27 -4.92
C SER A 202 19.68 -6.86 -4.81
N VAL A 203 19.33 -5.67 -5.30
CA VAL A 203 17.97 -5.14 -5.32
C VAL A 203 17.42 -5.24 -6.74
N ASN A 204 16.45 -6.13 -6.95
CA ASN A 204 15.80 -6.25 -8.25
C ASN A 204 14.76 -5.13 -8.44
N THR A 205 15.19 -4.03 -9.06
CA THR A 205 14.36 -2.84 -9.28
C THR A 205 13.25 -3.02 -10.31
N ALA A 206 13.25 -4.12 -11.07
CA ALA A 206 12.12 -4.48 -11.93
C ALA A 206 10.88 -4.86 -11.10
N HIS A 207 11.07 -5.24 -9.83
CA HIS A 207 9.98 -5.53 -8.92
C HIS A 207 9.68 -4.33 -8.00
N PRO A 208 8.40 -3.95 -7.86
CA PRO A 208 8.01 -2.90 -6.92
C PRO A 208 8.25 -3.36 -5.48
N PRO A 209 8.34 -2.44 -4.49
CA PRO A 209 8.49 -2.80 -3.08
C PRO A 209 7.41 -3.74 -2.52
N SER A 210 6.23 -3.81 -3.16
CA SER A 210 5.16 -4.75 -2.81
C SER A 210 5.51 -6.21 -3.12
N ALA A 211 6.31 -6.45 -4.16
CA ALA A 211 6.91 -7.75 -4.51
C ALA A 211 8.19 -7.97 -3.69
N PHE A 212 8.03 -7.95 -2.36
CA PHE A 212 9.12 -7.87 -1.39
C PHE A 212 10.11 -9.02 -1.51
N ALA A 213 9.64 -10.25 -1.73
CA ALA A 213 10.53 -11.40 -1.80
C ALA A 213 11.39 -11.32 -3.06
N GLU A 214 10.76 -11.11 -4.20
CA GLU A 214 11.39 -11.00 -5.51
C GLU A 214 12.38 -9.84 -5.58
N ARG A 215 12.02 -8.69 -5.00
CA ARG A 215 12.87 -7.50 -4.97
C ARG A 215 14.17 -7.72 -4.18
N TYR A 216 14.10 -8.43 -3.06
CA TYR A 216 15.24 -8.59 -2.12
C TYR A 216 15.86 -9.99 -2.18
N GLY A 217 15.73 -10.68 -3.31
CA GLY A 217 16.42 -11.95 -3.57
C GLY A 217 15.93 -13.11 -2.72
N LEU A 218 14.73 -13.04 -2.15
CA LEU A 218 14.08 -14.15 -1.45
C LEU A 218 13.13 -14.90 -2.40
N ARG A 219 12.81 -16.14 -2.03
CA ARG A 219 11.85 -16.97 -2.76
C ARG A 219 10.42 -16.50 -2.53
N PRO A 220 9.68 -16.08 -3.58
CA PRO A 220 8.26 -15.78 -3.46
C PRO A 220 7.44 -17.04 -3.23
N LYS A 221 6.19 -16.87 -2.78
CA LYS A 221 5.22 -17.97 -2.74
C LYS A 221 5.01 -18.48 -4.17
N PRO A 222 5.11 -19.81 -4.41
CA PRO A 222 4.88 -20.34 -5.75
C PRO A 222 3.44 -20.06 -6.19
N VAL A 223 3.26 -19.75 -7.47
CA VAL A 223 1.95 -19.67 -8.10
C VAL A 223 1.39 -21.08 -8.19
N LEU A 224 0.18 -21.29 -7.69
CA LEU A 224 -0.48 -22.60 -7.68
C LEU A 224 -1.65 -22.62 -8.66
N VAL A 225 -1.78 -23.73 -9.37
CA VAL A 225 -2.88 -24.04 -10.29
C VAL A 225 -3.60 -25.28 -9.77
N ARG A 226 -4.91 -25.16 -9.57
CA ARG A 226 -5.77 -26.31 -9.28
C ARG A 226 -6.39 -26.78 -10.58
N ILE A 227 -6.16 -28.05 -10.91
CA ILE A 227 -6.60 -28.69 -12.14
C ILE A 227 -7.30 -29.99 -11.77
N ARG A 228 -8.39 -30.29 -12.49
CA ARG A 228 -9.09 -31.55 -12.38
C ARG A 228 -9.24 -32.21 -13.74
N PHE A 229 -8.79 -33.45 -13.85
CA PHE A 229 -8.93 -34.28 -15.04
C PHE A 229 -10.34 -34.87 -15.08
N LEU A 230 -11.03 -34.68 -16.21
CA LEU A 230 -12.45 -34.99 -16.37
C LEU A 230 -12.70 -36.36 -17.01
N ASP A 231 -11.67 -36.98 -17.58
CA ASP A 231 -11.78 -38.30 -18.19
C ASP A 231 -11.74 -39.42 -17.14
N GLU A 232 -12.92 -39.90 -16.76
CA GLU A 232 -13.06 -40.99 -15.80
C GLU A 232 -12.71 -42.36 -16.39
N ARG A 233 -12.74 -42.51 -17.72
CA ARG A 233 -12.51 -43.79 -18.42
C ARG A 233 -11.03 -44.05 -18.65
N ARG A 234 -10.26 -43.00 -18.95
CA ARG A 234 -8.81 -43.06 -19.20
C ARG A 234 -8.10 -42.12 -18.26
N ARG A 235 -7.83 -42.60 -17.05
CA ARG A 235 -7.02 -41.84 -16.08
C ARG A 235 -5.59 -41.68 -16.59
N SER A 236 -5.27 -40.48 -17.05
CA SER A 236 -3.93 -40.10 -17.50
C SER A 236 -2.97 -39.81 -16.35
N THR A 237 -3.49 -39.62 -15.13
CA THR A 237 -2.72 -39.42 -13.90
C THR A 237 -3.34 -40.21 -12.74
N PRO A 238 -2.58 -40.50 -11.65
CA PRO A 238 -3.11 -41.19 -10.47
C PRO A 238 -4.11 -40.34 -9.66
N PHE A 239 -4.18 -39.04 -9.91
CA PHE A 239 -5.04 -38.12 -9.18
C PHE A 239 -6.06 -37.45 -10.14
N THR A 240 -7.28 -37.25 -9.66
CA THR A 240 -8.33 -36.60 -10.47
C THR A 240 -8.38 -35.10 -10.24
N ASP A 241 -8.19 -34.61 -9.01
CA ASP A 241 -8.17 -33.20 -8.61
C ASP A 241 -6.87 -32.91 -7.84
N ILE A 242 -6.04 -32.01 -8.35
CA ILE A 242 -4.76 -31.65 -7.76
C ILE A 242 -4.51 -30.15 -7.79
N THR A 243 -3.79 -29.65 -6.79
CA THR A 243 -3.15 -28.34 -6.84
C THR A 243 -1.66 -28.53 -7.01
N VAL A 244 -1.12 -28.01 -8.10
CA VAL A 244 0.31 -28.10 -8.47
C VAL A 244 0.90 -26.71 -8.63
N ARG A 245 2.23 -26.60 -8.62
CA ARG A 245 2.87 -25.33 -8.96
C ARG A 245 2.75 -25.06 -10.45
N ALA A 246 2.59 -23.80 -10.81
CA ALA A 246 2.37 -23.40 -12.19
C ALA A 246 3.60 -23.67 -13.08
N ASP A 247 4.81 -23.49 -12.54
CA ASP A 247 6.08 -23.82 -13.20
C ASP A 247 6.24 -25.33 -13.45
N GLU A 248 5.83 -26.16 -12.49
CA GLU A 248 5.82 -27.62 -12.65
C GLU A 248 4.82 -28.07 -13.74
N LEU A 249 3.61 -27.50 -13.75
CA LEU A 249 2.58 -27.78 -14.77
C LEU A 249 2.95 -27.22 -16.15
N ALA A 250 3.71 -26.13 -16.20
CA ALA A 250 4.25 -25.59 -17.44
C ALA A 250 5.31 -26.53 -18.05
N ALA A 251 6.17 -27.10 -17.21
CA ALA A 251 7.22 -28.03 -17.62
C ALA A 251 6.70 -29.43 -18.00
N VAL A 252 5.60 -29.86 -17.38
CA VAL A 252 4.95 -31.15 -17.68
C VAL A 252 3.49 -30.90 -18.07
N PRO A 253 3.23 -30.63 -19.37
CA PRO A 253 1.89 -30.35 -19.87
C PRO A 253 0.89 -31.45 -19.53
N ALA A 254 -0.35 -31.06 -19.20
CA ALA A 254 -1.43 -32.02 -19.02
C ALA A 254 -1.69 -32.79 -20.33
N PRO A 255 -1.82 -34.13 -20.28
CA PRO A 255 -2.08 -34.95 -21.45
C PRO A 255 -3.57 -34.96 -21.81
N VAL A 256 -4.10 -33.78 -22.14
CA VAL A 256 -5.50 -33.56 -22.56
C VAL A 256 -5.54 -32.66 -23.78
N SER A 257 -6.53 -32.83 -24.67
CA SER A 257 -6.72 -31.94 -25.82
C SER A 257 -7.55 -30.69 -25.47
N THR A 258 -8.50 -30.82 -24.53
CA THR A 258 -9.41 -29.73 -24.15
C THR A 258 -9.19 -29.27 -22.71
N VAL A 259 -9.14 -27.97 -22.50
CA VAL A 259 -9.01 -27.35 -21.19
C VAL A 259 -10.12 -26.33 -20.99
N TYR A 260 -10.92 -26.56 -19.97
CA TYR A 260 -11.90 -25.61 -19.47
C TYR A 260 -11.28 -24.74 -18.37
N VAL A 261 -11.59 -23.45 -18.34
CA VAL A 261 -11.23 -22.54 -17.25
C VAL A 261 -12.52 -21.97 -16.68
N VAL A 262 -12.75 -22.19 -15.39
CA VAL A 262 -13.94 -21.73 -14.66
C VAL A 262 -13.54 -20.95 -13.41
N GLU A 263 -14.35 -19.98 -12.99
CA GLU A 263 -13.98 -19.10 -11.87
C GLU A 263 -14.53 -19.55 -10.52
N ASN A 264 -15.72 -20.15 -10.51
CA ASN A 264 -16.40 -20.59 -9.31
C ASN A 264 -15.89 -21.98 -8.86
N GLU A 265 -15.54 -22.11 -7.58
CA GLU A 265 -15.00 -23.36 -7.03
C GLU A 265 -16.04 -24.49 -7.02
N ILE A 266 -17.30 -24.20 -6.75
CA ILE A 266 -18.37 -25.20 -6.78
C ILE A 266 -18.64 -25.64 -8.22
N THR A 267 -18.63 -24.73 -9.19
CA THR A 267 -18.70 -25.08 -10.62
C THR A 267 -17.53 -25.97 -11.03
N PHE A 268 -16.31 -25.66 -10.59
CA PHE A 268 -15.13 -26.51 -10.80
C PHE A 268 -15.34 -27.92 -10.24
N LEU A 269 -15.87 -28.04 -9.02
CA LEU A 269 -16.14 -29.32 -8.35
C LEU A 269 -17.33 -30.07 -8.95
N ALA A 270 -18.31 -29.39 -9.52
CA ALA A 270 -19.49 -29.99 -10.12
C ALA A 270 -19.35 -30.20 -11.63
N PHE A 271 -18.26 -29.77 -12.26
CA PHE A 271 -18.10 -29.84 -13.72
C PHE A 271 -18.28 -31.30 -14.21
N PRO A 272 -19.06 -31.56 -15.28
CA PRO A 272 -19.28 -32.93 -15.75
C PRO A 272 -18.01 -33.66 -16.21
N ALA A 273 -18.06 -34.99 -16.20
CA ALA A 273 -17.01 -35.82 -16.79
C ALA A 273 -17.02 -35.68 -18.32
N ILE A 274 -15.84 -35.47 -18.91
CA ILE A 274 -15.62 -35.24 -20.35
C ILE A 274 -14.33 -35.97 -20.75
N GLU A 275 -14.40 -36.73 -21.85
CA GLU A 275 -13.25 -37.47 -22.39
C GLU A 275 -12.14 -36.50 -22.84
N ASP A 276 -10.88 -36.87 -22.60
CA ASP A 276 -9.71 -36.09 -23.04
C ASP A 276 -9.72 -34.59 -22.65
N ALA A 277 -10.29 -34.29 -21.47
CA ALA A 277 -10.43 -32.93 -20.98
C ALA A 277 -9.97 -32.74 -19.53
N ALA A 278 -9.61 -31.49 -19.21
CA ALA A 278 -9.39 -31.03 -17.85
C ALA A 278 -10.10 -29.70 -17.59
N VAL A 279 -10.40 -29.40 -16.34
CA VAL A 279 -10.87 -28.09 -15.89
C VAL A 279 -9.85 -27.46 -14.95
N ILE A 280 -9.57 -26.17 -15.11
CA ILE A 280 -8.69 -25.36 -14.26
C ILE A 280 -9.53 -24.34 -13.50
N LEU A 281 -9.27 -24.21 -12.20
CA LEU A 281 -9.88 -23.19 -11.36
C LEU A 281 -9.21 -21.83 -11.58
N GLY A 282 -9.85 -20.99 -12.37
CA GLY A 282 -9.51 -19.60 -12.64
C GLY A 282 -10.08 -18.64 -11.59
N SER A 283 -9.58 -18.66 -10.35
CA SER A 283 -9.83 -17.56 -9.39
C SER A 283 -9.37 -16.20 -9.99
N GLY A 284 -9.92 -15.04 -9.62
CA GLY A 284 -9.66 -13.68 -10.22
C GLY A 284 -8.21 -13.20 -10.54
N TYR A 285 -7.16 -13.96 -10.20
CA TYR A 285 -5.81 -13.86 -10.75
C TYR A 285 -5.51 -14.89 -11.86
N ALA A 286 -6.53 -15.49 -12.47
CA ALA A 286 -6.47 -16.64 -13.37
C ALA A 286 -5.51 -16.42 -14.53
N VAL A 287 -5.58 -15.23 -15.14
CA VAL A 287 -4.76 -14.86 -16.29
C VAL A 287 -3.26 -15.00 -16.01
N ALA A 288 -2.78 -14.55 -14.84
CA ALA A 288 -1.36 -14.66 -14.48
C ALA A 288 -0.93 -16.12 -14.23
N LYS A 289 -1.86 -16.97 -13.76
CA LYS A 289 -1.61 -18.41 -13.61
C LYS A 289 -1.49 -19.07 -14.98
N LEU A 290 -2.43 -18.76 -15.89
CA LEU A 290 -2.50 -19.36 -17.22
C LEU A 290 -1.36 -18.90 -18.13
N GLU A 291 -0.88 -17.66 -17.99
CA GLU A 291 0.24 -17.12 -18.77
C GLU A 291 1.49 -18.01 -18.74
N SER A 292 1.77 -18.63 -17.59
CA SER A 292 2.90 -19.55 -17.44
C SER A 292 2.72 -20.88 -18.17
N LEU A 293 1.48 -21.25 -18.53
CA LEU A 293 1.13 -22.54 -19.12
C LEU A 293 1.12 -22.45 -20.66
N ALA A 294 2.28 -22.19 -21.26
CA ALA A 294 2.41 -21.98 -22.71
C ALA A 294 1.84 -23.12 -23.56
N TRP A 295 1.82 -24.36 -23.04
CA TRP A 295 1.23 -25.51 -23.72
C TRP A 295 -0.27 -25.38 -24.00
N LEU A 296 -0.99 -24.46 -23.33
CA LEU A 296 -2.38 -24.16 -23.64
C LEU A 296 -2.58 -23.54 -25.05
N LEU A 297 -1.52 -23.01 -25.67
CA LEU A 297 -1.55 -22.53 -27.05
C LEU A 297 -1.96 -23.63 -28.04
N ASP A 298 -1.57 -24.87 -27.76
CA ASP A 298 -1.83 -26.03 -28.62
C ASP A 298 -3.06 -26.85 -28.17
N ARG A 299 -3.88 -26.29 -27.26
CA ARG A 299 -5.09 -26.95 -26.72
C ARG A 299 -6.35 -26.22 -27.13
N ASN A 300 -7.46 -26.94 -27.14
CA ASN A 300 -8.79 -26.37 -27.19
C ASN A 300 -9.10 -25.70 -25.84
N LEU A 301 -8.89 -24.39 -25.75
CA LEU A 301 -9.07 -23.62 -24.53
C LEU A 301 -10.45 -22.95 -24.50
N ILE A 302 -11.25 -23.30 -23.49
CA ILE A 302 -12.62 -22.80 -23.31
C ILE A 302 -12.72 -22.13 -21.94
N TYR A 303 -13.14 -20.87 -21.92
CA TYR A 303 -13.37 -20.09 -20.72
C TYR A 303 -14.85 -19.96 -20.42
N TRP A 304 -15.22 -20.09 -19.16
CA TRP A 304 -16.54 -19.78 -18.65
C TRP A 304 -16.38 -18.92 -17.40
N GLY A 305 -16.91 -17.71 -17.44
CA GLY A 305 -17.01 -16.81 -16.31
C GLY A 305 -18.41 -16.23 -16.19
N ASP A 306 -18.55 -15.21 -15.36
CA ASP A 306 -19.79 -14.48 -15.17
C ASP A 306 -20.17 -13.67 -16.42
N ILE A 307 -21.47 -13.50 -16.67
CA ILE A 307 -21.96 -12.55 -17.67
C ILE A 307 -22.12 -11.19 -16.98
N ASP A 308 -21.00 -10.48 -16.90
CA ASP A 308 -20.87 -9.09 -16.46
C ASP A 308 -19.65 -8.43 -17.13
N THR A 309 -19.39 -7.16 -16.87
CA THR A 309 -18.29 -6.46 -17.55
C THR A 309 -16.90 -6.98 -17.13
N HIS A 310 -16.74 -7.46 -15.90
CA HIS A 310 -15.49 -8.03 -15.41
C HIS A 310 -15.18 -9.43 -15.98
N GLY A 311 -16.17 -10.30 -16.15
CA GLY A 311 -16.03 -11.61 -16.77
C GLY A 311 -15.54 -11.50 -18.21
N PHE A 312 -16.05 -10.53 -18.97
CA PHE A 312 -15.55 -10.22 -20.31
C PHE A 312 -14.17 -9.54 -20.31
N GLU A 313 -13.83 -8.76 -19.29
CA GLU A 313 -12.46 -8.24 -19.13
C GLU A 313 -11.46 -9.39 -18.94
N ILE A 314 -11.81 -10.40 -18.15
CA ILE A 314 -10.98 -11.59 -17.95
C ILE A 314 -10.84 -12.37 -19.26
N LEU A 315 -11.93 -12.62 -19.99
CA LEU A 315 -11.88 -13.24 -21.32
C LEU A 315 -10.98 -12.47 -22.29
N ASN A 316 -11.10 -11.15 -22.34
CA ASN A 316 -10.26 -10.29 -23.18
C ASN A 316 -8.77 -10.41 -22.83
N ARG A 317 -8.44 -10.55 -21.54
CA ARG A 317 -7.06 -10.79 -21.07
C ARG A 317 -6.58 -12.21 -21.33
N ILE A 318 -7.44 -13.23 -21.25
CA ILE A 318 -7.10 -14.59 -21.67
C ILE A 318 -6.75 -14.60 -23.17
N ARG A 319 -7.56 -13.95 -24.01
CA ARG A 319 -7.31 -13.82 -25.46
C ARG A 319 -6.13 -12.95 -25.85
N GLU A 320 -5.59 -12.15 -24.91
CA GLU A 320 -4.31 -11.47 -25.13
C GLU A 320 -3.15 -12.46 -25.19
N ILE A 321 -3.23 -13.55 -24.44
CA ILE A 321 -2.20 -14.60 -24.35
C ILE A 321 -2.55 -15.78 -25.29
N PHE A 322 -3.83 -16.16 -25.33
CA PHE A 322 -4.36 -17.29 -26.10
C PHE A 322 -5.46 -16.81 -27.06
N PRO A 323 -5.10 -16.23 -28.22
CA PRO A 323 -6.08 -15.62 -29.13
C PRO A 323 -7.18 -16.56 -29.63
N HIS A 324 -6.94 -17.87 -29.60
CA HIS A 324 -7.89 -18.92 -29.99
C HIS A 324 -8.89 -19.31 -28.88
N ALA A 325 -8.75 -18.78 -27.66
CA ALA A 325 -9.64 -19.12 -26.56
C ALA A 325 -11.10 -18.77 -26.86
N ARG A 326 -12.02 -19.70 -26.57
CA ARG A 326 -13.47 -19.52 -26.78
C ARG A 326 -14.18 -19.31 -25.45
N SER A 327 -15.26 -18.56 -25.46
CA SER A 327 -16.19 -18.49 -24.33
C SER A 327 -17.25 -19.59 -24.46
N MET A 328 -17.83 -20.04 -23.35
CA MET A 328 -19.04 -20.86 -23.33
C MET A 328 -20.05 -20.29 -22.33
N LEU A 329 -21.34 -20.36 -22.64
CA LEU A 329 -22.43 -19.91 -21.75
C LEU A 329 -22.30 -18.44 -21.30
N MET A 330 -21.56 -17.64 -22.09
CA MET A 330 -21.36 -16.21 -21.89
C MET A 330 -22.00 -15.41 -23.02
N ASP A 331 -23.15 -15.87 -23.50
CA ASP A 331 -23.88 -15.26 -24.60
C ASP A 331 -25.22 -14.68 -24.14
N ARG A 332 -25.81 -13.88 -25.03
CA ARG A 332 -27.05 -13.16 -24.78
C ARG A 332 -28.22 -14.11 -24.54
N GLU A 333 -28.24 -15.26 -25.21
CA GLU A 333 -29.30 -16.27 -25.04
C GLU A 333 -29.26 -16.83 -23.62
N THR A 334 -28.07 -17.21 -23.15
CA THR A 334 -27.83 -17.68 -21.77
C THR A 334 -28.24 -16.61 -20.76
N LEU A 335 -27.84 -15.35 -20.95
CA LEU A 335 -28.25 -14.25 -20.07
C LEU A 335 -29.77 -14.12 -19.97
N LEU A 336 -30.46 -14.11 -21.11
CA LEU A 336 -31.91 -13.91 -21.17
C LEU A 336 -32.71 -15.12 -20.72
N ALA A 337 -32.18 -16.34 -20.82
CA ALA A 337 -32.81 -17.55 -20.29
C ALA A 337 -32.83 -17.59 -18.75
N HIS A 338 -31.94 -16.82 -18.09
CA HIS A 338 -31.73 -16.86 -16.65
C HIS A 338 -32.16 -15.57 -15.93
N ARG A 339 -33.18 -14.85 -16.45
CA ARG A 339 -33.63 -13.56 -15.85
C ARG A 339 -33.96 -13.64 -14.35
N GLY A 340 -34.46 -14.79 -13.90
CA GLY A 340 -34.80 -15.01 -12.49
C GLY A 340 -33.59 -15.03 -11.54
N HIS A 341 -32.37 -15.12 -12.06
CA HIS A 341 -31.14 -15.16 -11.27
C HIS A 341 -30.21 -13.98 -11.52
N TRP A 342 -30.73 -12.92 -12.15
CA TRP A 342 -29.97 -11.70 -12.35
C TRP A 342 -29.65 -11.01 -11.02
N GLY A 343 -28.39 -10.62 -10.88
CA GLY A 343 -27.88 -9.79 -9.80
C GLY A 343 -27.43 -8.42 -10.30
N THR A 344 -26.64 -7.75 -9.48
CA THR A 344 -26.12 -6.40 -9.75
C THR A 344 -24.60 -6.40 -9.62
N GLU A 345 -23.91 -5.88 -10.64
CA GLU A 345 -22.48 -5.58 -10.64
C GLU A 345 -22.23 -4.24 -9.93
N PRO A 346 -21.63 -4.20 -8.73
CA PRO A 346 -21.52 -2.95 -7.98
C PRO A 346 -20.59 -1.91 -8.60
N SER A 347 -19.68 -2.32 -9.47
CA SER A 347 -18.65 -1.44 -10.05
C SER A 347 -18.26 -1.88 -11.46
N PRO A 348 -19.12 -1.67 -12.47
CA PRO A 348 -18.83 -2.09 -13.84
C PRO A 348 -17.55 -1.47 -14.41
N THR A 349 -16.78 -2.27 -15.13
CA THR A 349 -15.60 -1.81 -15.86
C THR A 349 -16.00 -1.25 -17.23
N ARG A 350 -15.48 -0.06 -17.56
CA ARG A 350 -15.69 0.62 -18.85
C ARG A 350 -14.47 0.59 -19.76
N ARG A 351 -13.58 -0.38 -19.54
CA ARG A 351 -12.36 -0.52 -20.33
C ARG A 351 -12.70 -0.97 -21.75
N ALA A 352 -11.91 -0.53 -22.73
CA ALA A 352 -12.06 -0.98 -24.10
C ALA A 352 -11.60 -2.44 -24.24
N LEU A 353 -12.53 -3.35 -24.55
CA LEU A 353 -12.28 -4.79 -24.70
C LEU A 353 -12.15 -5.15 -26.19
N SER A 354 -10.95 -4.96 -26.75
CA SER A 354 -10.69 -5.06 -28.19
C SER A 354 -10.63 -6.50 -28.73
N ARG A 355 -10.53 -7.51 -27.87
CA ARG A 355 -10.37 -8.93 -28.24
C ARG A 355 -11.64 -9.76 -28.10
N LEU A 356 -12.78 -9.10 -27.88
CA LEU A 356 -14.09 -9.73 -27.90
C LEU A 356 -14.60 -9.92 -29.32
N THR A 357 -15.40 -10.97 -29.53
CA THR A 357 -16.15 -11.16 -30.79
C THR A 357 -17.19 -10.05 -30.96
N ALA A 358 -17.84 -10.00 -32.13
CA ALA A 358 -18.88 -9.01 -32.38
C ALA A 358 -20.08 -9.20 -31.44
N GLU A 359 -20.46 -10.46 -31.19
CA GLU A 359 -21.58 -10.86 -30.34
C GLU A 359 -21.31 -10.54 -28.86
N GLU A 360 -20.12 -10.90 -28.37
CA GLU A 360 -19.70 -10.60 -26.99
C GLU A 360 -19.61 -9.09 -26.75
N ARG A 361 -19.07 -8.34 -27.71
CA ARG A 361 -18.98 -6.89 -27.62
C ARG A 361 -20.35 -6.21 -27.63
N ALA A 362 -21.28 -6.73 -28.44
CA ALA A 362 -22.66 -6.27 -28.44
C ALA A 362 -23.31 -6.50 -27.06
N LEU A 363 -23.12 -7.69 -26.48
CA LEU A 363 -23.64 -8.00 -25.14
C LEU A 363 -23.02 -7.09 -24.06
N VAL A 364 -21.70 -6.86 -24.08
CA VAL A 364 -21.06 -5.91 -23.16
C VAL A 364 -21.63 -4.50 -23.31
N GLY A 365 -21.95 -4.07 -24.53
CA GLY A 365 -22.64 -2.81 -24.78
C GLY A 365 -24.03 -2.79 -24.13
N GLU A 366 -24.83 -3.84 -24.32
CA GLU A 366 -26.16 -3.97 -23.70
C GLU A 366 -26.09 -3.95 -22.15
N LEU A 367 -25.04 -4.54 -21.56
CA LEU A 367 -24.79 -4.51 -20.11
C LEU A 367 -24.42 -3.10 -19.62
N LEU A 368 -23.53 -2.39 -20.33
CA LEU A 368 -23.06 -1.05 -19.96
C LEU A 368 -24.12 0.04 -20.13
N ASP A 369 -25.00 -0.13 -21.12
CA ASP A 369 -26.10 0.78 -21.42
C ASP A 369 -27.37 0.46 -20.61
N ASP A 370 -27.29 -0.48 -19.67
CA ASP A 370 -28.39 -0.91 -18.80
C ASP A 370 -29.66 -1.33 -19.59
N VAL A 371 -29.48 -1.94 -20.78
CA VAL A 371 -30.58 -2.23 -21.72
C VAL A 371 -31.66 -3.12 -21.10
N PHE A 372 -31.26 -4.07 -20.25
CA PHE A 372 -32.18 -5.03 -19.63
C PHE A 372 -32.47 -4.74 -18.16
N ALA A 373 -31.43 -4.35 -17.40
CA ALA A 373 -31.53 -3.98 -15.99
C ALA A 373 -30.30 -3.14 -15.58
N PRO A 374 -30.41 -2.28 -14.55
CA PRO A 374 -29.29 -1.48 -14.07
C PRO A 374 -28.14 -2.34 -13.53
N SER A 375 -26.94 -2.10 -14.05
CA SER A 375 -25.68 -2.77 -13.67
C SER A 375 -25.85 -4.29 -13.62
N LEU A 376 -26.44 -4.85 -14.67
CA LEU A 376 -26.82 -6.26 -14.73
C LEU A 376 -25.61 -7.20 -14.62
N ARG A 377 -25.74 -8.26 -13.81
CA ARG A 377 -24.79 -9.38 -13.73
C ARG A 377 -25.54 -10.69 -13.66
N LEU A 378 -25.02 -11.73 -14.31
CA LEU A 378 -25.39 -13.11 -14.06
C LEU A 378 -24.15 -13.89 -13.66
N GLU A 379 -24.10 -14.33 -12.39
CA GLU A 379 -22.97 -15.11 -11.89
C GLU A 379 -23.00 -16.53 -12.47
N GLN A 380 -21.82 -17.08 -12.77
CA GLN A 380 -21.62 -18.40 -13.36
C GLN A 380 -22.39 -19.49 -12.63
N GLU A 381 -22.42 -19.45 -11.30
CA GLU A 381 -23.08 -20.48 -10.47
C GLU A 381 -24.61 -20.47 -10.56
N TYR A 382 -25.20 -19.40 -11.11
CA TYR A 382 -26.64 -19.28 -11.31
C TYR A 382 -27.12 -19.73 -12.69
N VAL A 383 -26.20 -20.03 -13.61
CA VAL A 383 -26.54 -20.70 -14.87
C VAL A 383 -26.96 -22.14 -14.54
N GLN A 384 -28.13 -22.55 -15.04
CA GLN A 384 -28.70 -23.86 -14.75
C GLN A 384 -27.76 -24.98 -15.17
N TYR A 385 -27.60 -25.97 -14.29
CA TYR A 385 -26.70 -27.10 -14.52
C TYR A 385 -27.06 -27.96 -15.75
N SER A 386 -28.34 -28.04 -16.11
CA SER A 386 -28.79 -28.70 -17.34
C SER A 386 -28.23 -28.03 -18.58
N VAL A 387 -28.18 -26.70 -18.62
CA VAL A 387 -27.65 -25.93 -19.74
C VAL A 387 -26.15 -26.19 -19.92
N LEU A 388 -25.40 -26.32 -18.81
CA LEU A 388 -24.00 -26.78 -18.85
C LEU A 388 -23.87 -28.17 -19.47
N SER A 389 -24.71 -29.11 -19.04
CA SER A 389 -24.68 -30.49 -19.54
C SER A 389 -24.96 -30.53 -21.05
N ASP A 390 -25.96 -29.77 -21.52
CA ASP A 390 -26.33 -29.71 -22.94
C ASP A 390 -25.23 -29.05 -23.80
N ALA A 391 -24.60 -27.99 -23.29
CA ALA A 391 -23.52 -27.30 -23.97
C ALA A 391 -22.27 -28.18 -24.13
N LEU A 392 -21.98 -29.04 -23.15
CA LEU A 392 -20.86 -29.98 -23.20
C LEU A 392 -21.12 -31.20 -24.10
N LEU A 393 -22.38 -31.56 -24.36
CA LEU A 393 -22.76 -32.63 -25.28
C LEU A 393 -22.78 -32.20 -26.75
N SER A 394 -22.94 -30.89 -26.99
CA SER A 394 -23.14 -30.31 -28.32
C SER A 394 -21.85 -29.81 -28.99
N GLY A 395 -20.74 -29.80 -28.25
CA GLY A 395 -19.41 -29.38 -28.73
C GLY A 395 -18.43 -30.54 -28.74
#